data_AF-A0A7W1QNZ3-F1
#
_entry.id   AF-A0A7W1QNZ3-F1
#
_cell.length_a   1.000
_cell.length_b   1.000
_cell.length_c   1.000
_cell.angle_alpha   90.00
_cell.angle_beta   90.00
_cell.angle_gamma   90.00
#
_symmetry.space_group_name_H-M   'P 1'
#
loop_
_entity.id
_entity.type
_entity.pdbx_description
1 polymer ?
#
loop_
_entity_poly.entity_id
_entity_poly.type
_entity_poly.pdbx_seq_one_letter_code
_entity_poly.pdbx_strand_id
1 'polypeptide(L)'
;MATKQQVVEVDGRDLTVSNLEKVFFPESGFTKGGVIAFYTEIADVILPHLRNRPLTLKRYPEGITGEHFYEKNAPKYKPGWVKTYAVPRSEGGGDIN
;
A
#
# COMPACT_ATOMS: atom_id res chain seq x y z
N MET A 1 18.92 -10.64 -8.96
CA MET A 1 18.25 -10.32 -10.24
C MET A 1 17.85 -8.85 -10.23
N ALA A 2 17.94 -8.15 -11.35
CA ALA A 2 17.57 -6.74 -11.44
C ALA A 2 16.08 -6.55 -11.12
N THR A 3 15.76 -5.59 -10.27
CA THR A 3 14.37 -5.22 -9.98
C THR A 3 13.76 -4.61 -11.24
N LYS A 4 12.78 -5.29 -11.84
CA LYS A 4 12.00 -4.73 -12.96
C LYS A 4 11.10 -3.63 -12.40
N GLN A 5 11.31 -2.41 -12.88
CA GLN A 5 10.52 -1.24 -12.51
C GLN A 5 9.82 -0.68 -13.75
N GLN A 6 8.65 -0.08 -13.54
CA GLN A 6 7.98 0.72 -14.54
C GLN A 6 7.32 1.93 -13.86
N VAL A 7 7.24 3.02 -14.60
CA VAL A 7 6.47 4.20 -14.20
C VAL A 7 5.06 4.07 -14.75
N VAL A 8 4.07 4.32 -13.92
CA VAL A 8 2.65 4.37 -14.31
C VAL A 8 2.06 5.71 -13.90
N GLU A 9 1.16 6.27 -14.71
CA GLU A 9 0.42 7.48 -14.35
C GLU A 9 -0.90 7.10 -13.68
N VAL A 10 -1.21 7.71 -12.53
CA VAL A 10 -2.48 7.56 -11.82
C VAL A 10 -2.95 8.94 -11.35
N ASP A 11 -4.11 9.40 -11.83
CA ASP A 11 -4.68 10.70 -11.45
C ASP A 11 -3.68 11.87 -11.65
N GLY A 12 -2.99 11.89 -12.79
CA GLY A 12 -1.95 12.89 -13.11
C GLY A 12 -0.68 12.79 -12.27
N ARG A 13 -0.43 11.65 -11.62
CA ARG A 13 0.77 11.40 -10.80
C ARG A 13 1.56 10.20 -11.30
N ASP A 14 2.86 10.40 -11.49
CA ASP A 14 3.79 9.32 -11.82
C ASP A 14 4.15 8.49 -10.59
N LEU A 15 3.95 7.18 -10.68
CA LEU A 15 4.27 6.21 -9.63
C LEU A 15 5.21 5.14 -10.18
N THR A 16 6.35 4.95 -9.52
CA THR A 16 7.24 3.83 -9.81
C THR A 16 6.76 2.57 -9.12
N VAL A 17 6.40 1.56 -9.90
CA VAL A 17 6.01 0.24 -9.41
C VAL A 17 7.05 -0.80 -9.83
N SER A 18 7.22 -1.83 -9.02
CA SER A 18 8.25 -2.85 -9.21
C SER A 18 7.76 -4.24 -8.91
N ASN A 19 8.43 -5.25 -9.49
CA ASN A 19 8.19 -6.68 -9.23
C ASN A 19 6.71 -7.07 -9.43
N LEU A 20 6.11 -6.60 -10.53
CA LEU A 20 4.68 -6.81 -10.80
C LEU A 20 4.31 -8.28 -11.05
N GLU A 21 5.24 -9.04 -11.60
CA GLU A 21 5.09 -10.48 -11.84
C GLU A 21 5.25 -11.31 -10.55
N LYS A 22 5.63 -10.71 -9.43
CA LYS A 22 5.81 -11.42 -8.15
C LYS A 22 4.47 -12.00 -7.69
N VAL A 23 4.41 -13.31 -7.49
CA VAL A 23 3.23 -14.00 -6.95
C VAL A 23 3.05 -13.64 -5.48
N PHE A 24 1.88 -13.09 -5.13
CA PHE A 24 1.51 -12.80 -3.75
C PHE A 24 0.62 -13.90 -3.17
N PHE A 25 -0.20 -14.56 -4.00
CA PHE A 25 -1.12 -15.62 -3.61
C PHE A 25 -0.77 -16.90 -4.38
N PRO A 26 0.03 -17.81 -3.80
CA PRO A 26 0.55 -18.98 -4.51
C PRO A 26 -0.52 -19.93 -5.06
N GLU A 27 -1.61 -20.15 -4.32
CA GLU A 27 -2.67 -21.08 -4.72
C GLU A 27 -3.39 -20.67 -6.01
N SER A 28 -3.59 -19.37 -6.22
CA SER A 28 -4.23 -18.83 -7.42
C SER A 28 -3.25 -18.29 -8.46
N GLY A 29 -1.96 -18.20 -8.12
CA GLY A 29 -0.95 -17.51 -8.91
C GLY A 29 -1.13 -15.98 -8.96
N PHE A 30 -1.99 -15.39 -8.13
CA PHE A 30 -2.31 -13.97 -8.20
C PHE A 30 -1.11 -13.10 -7.80
N THR A 31 -0.78 -12.14 -8.66
CA THR A 31 0.48 -11.38 -8.58
C THR A 31 0.32 -10.03 -7.90
N LYS A 32 1.45 -9.41 -7.53
CA LYS A 32 1.50 -8.02 -7.03
C LYS A 32 0.88 -7.04 -8.04
N GLY A 33 1.13 -7.24 -9.34
CA GLY A 33 0.49 -6.48 -10.40
C GLY A 33 -1.03 -6.65 -10.41
N GLY A 34 -1.51 -7.88 -10.21
CA GLY A 34 -2.93 -8.18 -10.06
C GLY A 34 -3.58 -7.44 -8.87
N VAL A 35 -2.90 -7.39 -7.72
CA VAL A 35 -3.38 -6.62 -6.55
C VAL A 35 -3.50 -5.13 -6.87
N ILE A 36 -2.50 -4.55 -7.55
CA ILE A 36 -2.53 -3.14 -7.95
C ILE A 36 -3.68 -2.91 -8.93
N ALA A 37 -3.82 -3.75 -9.96
CA ALA A 37 -4.88 -3.63 -10.96
C ALA A 37 -6.28 -3.70 -10.32
N PHE A 38 -6.49 -4.64 -9.40
CA PHE A 38 -7.73 -4.76 -8.65
C PHE A 38 -8.09 -3.47 -7.90
N TYR A 39 -7.16 -2.91 -7.11
CA TYR A 39 -7.42 -1.68 -6.37
C TYR A 39 -7.67 -0.48 -7.27
N THR A 40 -7.02 -0.42 -8.43
CA THR A 40 -7.29 0.61 -9.45
C THR A 40 -8.70 0.48 -10.01
N GLU A 41 -9.15 -0.74 -10.31
CA GLU A 41 -10.49 -0.99 -10.86
C GLU A 41 -11.62 -0.64 -9.88
N ILE A 42 -11.44 -0.95 -8.59
CA ILE A 42 -12.46 -0.68 -7.57
C ILE A 42 -12.31 0.70 -6.91
N ALA A 43 -11.37 1.53 -7.35
CA ALA A 43 -10.99 2.79 -6.68
C ALA A 43 -12.20 3.70 -6.43
N ASP A 44 -13.05 3.90 -7.43
CA ASP A 44 -14.23 4.79 -7.34
C ASP A 44 -15.26 4.32 -6.32
N VAL A 45 -15.30 3.01 -6.04
CA VAL A 45 -16.20 2.41 -5.05
C VAL A 45 -15.57 2.44 -3.66
N ILE A 46 -14.30 2.07 -3.51
CA ILE A 46 -13.66 1.93 -2.20
C ILE A 46 -13.23 3.27 -1.58
N LEU A 47 -12.76 4.22 -2.39
CA LEU A 47 -12.20 5.48 -1.90
C LEU A 47 -13.20 6.34 -1.11
N PRO A 48 -14.49 6.45 -1.47
CA PRO A 48 -15.49 7.14 -0.63
C PRO A 48 -15.56 6.62 0.81
N HIS A 49 -15.42 5.31 1.01
CA HIS A 49 -15.47 4.70 2.34
C HIS A 49 -14.20 4.91 3.17
N LEU A 50 -13.06 5.07 2.50
CA LEU A 50 -11.74 5.29 3.14
C LEU A 50 -11.40 6.78 3.32
N ARG A 51 -12.16 7.68 2.72
CA ARG A 51 -11.90 9.12 2.75
C ARG A 51 -11.81 9.62 4.19
N ASN A 52 -10.74 10.35 4.49
CA ASN A 52 -10.46 10.97 5.81
C ASN A 52 -10.39 9.97 6.97
N ARG A 53 -10.06 8.70 6.71
CA ARG A 53 -9.81 7.70 7.75
C ARG A 53 -8.32 7.40 7.85
N PRO A 54 -7.71 7.44 9.05
CA PRO A 54 -6.35 6.95 9.22
C PRO A 54 -6.31 5.44 8.96
N LEU A 55 -5.32 4.99 8.21
CA LEU A 55 -5.18 3.58 7.79
C LEU A 55 -3.96 2.95 8.44
N THR A 56 -4.11 1.72 8.93
CA THR A 56 -2.99 0.84 9.25
C THR A 56 -2.78 -0.10 8.08
N LEU A 57 -1.53 -0.23 7.62
CA LEU A 57 -1.20 -1.17 6.54
C LEU A 57 -0.71 -2.48 7.14
N LYS A 58 -1.23 -3.62 6.64
CA LYS A 58 -0.63 -4.93 6.86
C LYS A 58 0.15 -5.31 5.60
N ARG A 59 1.46 -5.43 5.71
CA ARG A 59 2.36 -5.55 4.55
C ARG A 59 2.94 -6.95 4.47
N TYR A 60 2.96 -7.48 3.24
CA TYR A 60 3.48 -8.80 2.88
C TYR A 60 4.52 -8.67 1.77
N PRO A 61 5.76 -8.22 2.06
CA PRO A 61 6.77 -7.98 1.02
C PRO A 61 7.08 -9.23 0.18
N GLU A 62 7.05 -10.40 0.83
CA GLU A 62 7.35 -11.71 0.25
C GLU A 62 6.11 -12.55 -0.10
N GLY A 63 4.93 -11.92 -0.20
CA GLY A 63 3.66 -12.60 -0.44
C GLY A 63 3.01 -13.13 0.84
N ILE A 64 1.79 -13.69 0.73
CA ILE A 64 0.94 -14.01 1.90
C ILE A 64 1.50 -15.11 2.81
N THR A 65 2.39 -15.95 2.28
CA THR A 65 3.04 -17.05 3.02
C THR A 65 4.34 -16.62 3.69
N GLY A 66 4.83 -15.40 3.41
CA GLY A 66 6.03 -14.84 4.00
C GLY A 66 5.76 -14.05 5.28
N GLU A 67 6.84 -13.49 5.83
CA GLU A 67 6.77 -12.58 6.97
C GLU A 67 5.92 -11.34 6.66
N HIS A 68 5.20 -10.88 7.68
CA HIS A 68 4.33 -9.72 7.58
C HIS A 68 4.49 -8.80 8.78
N PHE A 69 4.15 -7.53 8.57
CA PHE A 69 4.18 -6.54 9.64
C PHE A 69 3.07 -5.52 9.49
N TYR A 70 2.71 -4.89 10.61
CA TYR A 70 1.78 -3.76 10.65
C TYR A 70 2.56 -2.44 10.61
N GLU A 71 2.23 -1.58 9.67
CA GLU A 71 2.77 -0.23 9.53
C GLU A 71 1.67 0.76 9.91
N LYS A 72 1.77 1.28 11.14
CA LYS A 72 0.83 2.28 11.69
C LYS A 72 1.27 3.71 11.49
N ASN A 73 2.60 3.92 11.40
CA ASN A 73 3.18 5.21 11.09
C ASN A 73 3.47 5.28 9.60
N ALA A 74 3.11 6.38 8.96
CA ALA A 74 3.41 6.58 7.56
C ALA A 74 4.93 6.61 7.33
N PRO A 75 5.43 5.90 6.30
CA PRO A 75 6.86 5.84 6.03
C PRO A 75 7.43 7.22 5.65
N LYS A 76 8.67 7.49 6.06
CA LYS A 76 9.37 8.75 5.73
C LYS A 76 9.47 9.04 4.23
N TYR A 77 9.47 7.98 3.42
CA TYR A 77 9.55 8.04 1.96
C TYR A 77 8.18 8.13 1.27
N LYS A 78 7.06 8.32 2.01
CA LYS A 78 5.75 8.50 1.37
C LYS A 78 5.80 9.71 0.42
N PRO A 79 5.07 9.67 -0.71
CA PRO A 79 4.90 10.86 -1.53
C PRO A 79 4.25 12.01 -0.75
N GLY A 80 4.67 13.24 -1.00
CA GLY A 80 4.19 14.42 -0.26
C GLY A 80 2.68 14.67 -0.35
N TRP A 81 2.02 14.13 -1.38
CA TRP A 81 0.56 14.23 -1.57
C TRP A 81 -0.24 13.23 -0.71
N VAL A 82 0.39 12.22 -0.12
CA VAL A 82 -0.27 11.29 0.80
C VAL A 82 -0.48 12.01 2.13
N LYS A 83 -1.74 12.32 2.47
CA LYS A 83 -2.08 13.00 3.73
C LYS A 83 -1.94 12.04 4.91
N THR A 84 -1.53 12.59 6.06
CA THR A 84 -1.43 11.87 7.33
C THR A 84 -2.18 12.65 8.40
N TYR A 85 -2.62 11.95 9.43
CA TYR A 85 -3.38 12.54 10.53
C TYR A 85 -2.88 11.95 11.84
N ALA A 86 -2.61 12.81 12.82
CA ALA A 86 -2.12 12.38 14.12
C ALA A 86 -3.25 11.66 14.88
N VAL A 87 -3.01 10.41 15.26
CA VAL A 87 -3.93 9.58 16.05
C VAL A 87 -3.34 9.39 17.44
N PRO A 88 -4.05 9.84 18.50
CA PRO A 88 -3.61 9.65 19.88
C PRO A 88 -3.51 8.17 20.26
N ARG A 89 -2.52 7.84 21.10
CA ARG A 89 -2.37 6.49 21.66
C ARG A 89 -3.12 6.35 22.98
N SER A 90 -3.74 5.18 23.17
CA SER A 90 -4.52 4.85 24.36
C SER A 90 -3.67 4.67 25.62
N GLU A 91 -2.43 4.16 25.49
CA GLU A 91 -1.58 3.75 26.61
C GLU A 91 -0.46 4.75 26.96
N GLY A 92 -0.58 6.00 26.51
CA GLY A 92 0.46 7.02 26.66
C GLY A 92 1.62 6.87 25.65
N GLY A 93 2.31 7.98 25.40
CA GLY A 93 3.29 8.15 24.32
C GLY A 93 2.76 9.06 23.19
N GLY A 94 3.65 9.52 22.32
CA GLY A 94 3.30 10.42 21.21
C GLY A 94 2.37 9.80 20.16
N ASP A 95 1.71 10.65 19.39
CA ASP A 95 0.75 10.27 18.36
C ASP A 95 1.40 9.40 17.26
N ILE A 96 0.61 8.53 16.64
CA ILE A 96 0.95 7.85 15.37
C ILE A 96 0.36 8.63 14.20
N ASN A 97 0.89 8.47 12.99
CA ASN A 97 0.43 9.25 11.84
C ASN A 97 0.33 8.51 10.52
#